data_AF-A0A3D4MCK9-F1
#
_entry.id   AF-A0A3D4MCK9-F1
#
_cell.length_a   1.000
_cell.length_b   1.000
_cell.length_c   1.000
_cell.angle_alpha   90.00
_cell.angle_beta   90.00
_cell.angle_gamma   90.00
#
_symmetry.space_group_name_H-M   'P 1'
#
loop_
_entity.id
_entity.type
_entity.pdbx_description
1 polymer ?
#
loop_
_entity_poly.entity_id
_entity_poly.type
_entity_poly.pdbx_seq_one_letter_code
_entity_poly.pdbx_strand_id
1 'polypeptide(L)'
;MEKMRTFVEFIVPHKKIPAGSAIAHEVKDRDVKKLNIPPNAVEFYFFDSPSKSADPYDAQDDQHNCSAFYKIGVRVVDAAEAKRLRRKPRAARGKNANKVVAIGLTQSQLREAFWQTDLKLHSHFVVTRSGKLRGIRENNIVVNDRGEQLFPKPPATTTEKDITLLSLPALRRRPKNG
;
A
#
# COMPACT_ATOMS: atom_id res chain seq x y z
N MET A 1 27.29 -15.19 11.66
CA MET A 1 25.97 -14.66 11.26
C MET A 1 24.93 -15.68 11.65
N GLU A 2 23.92 -15.26 12.41
CA GLU A 2 22.78 -16.12 12.74
C GLU A 2 21.93 -16.36 11.48
N LYS A 3 21.44 -17.59 11.28
CA LYS A 3 20.60 -17.92 10.13
C LYS A 3 19.19 -17.39 10.38
N MET A 4 18.67 -16.59 9.46
CA MET A 4 17.33 -16.01 9.52
C MET A 4 16.34 -16.81 8.67
N ARG A 5 15.07 -16.80 9.08
CA ARG A 5 13.91 -17.23 8.29
C ARG A 5 13.10 -15.99 7.93
N THR A 6 12.59 -15.91 6.71
CA THR A 6 11.75 -14.79 6.29
C THR A 6 10.29 -15.21 6.33
N PHE A 7 9.45 -14.34 6.86
CA PHE A 7 8.02 -14.49 6.93
C PHE A 7 7.34 -13.36 6.20
N VAL A 8 6.13 -13.61 5.70
CA VAL A 8 5.19 -12.59 5.26
C VAL A 8 3.99 -12.62 6.18
N GLU A 9 3.56 -11.45 6.64
CA GLU A 9 2.36 -11.30 7.43
C GLU A 9 1.30 -10.53 6.64
N PHE A 10 0.15 -11.17 6.41
CA PHE A 10 -0.99 -10.54 5.77
C PHE A 10 -1.96 -9.97 6.81
N ILE A 11 -2.30 -8.69 6.66
CA ILE A 11 -3.28 -8.00 7.48
C ILE A 11 -4.65 -8.09 6.81
N VAL A 12 -5.55 -8.84 7.45
CA VAL A 12 -6.91 -9.06 6.98
C VAL A 12 -7.88 -8.31 7.89
N PRO A 13 -8.70 -7.37 7.38
CA PRO A 13 -9.67 -6.66 8.20
C PRO A 13 -10.70 -7.63 8.79
N HIS A 14 -10.89 -7.58 10.10
CA HIS A 14 -11.86 -8.44 10.79
C HIS A 14 -12.96 -7.60 11.44
N LYS A 15 -14.22 -8.07 11.38
CA LYS A 15 -15.36 -7.29 11.88
C LYS A 15 -15.35 -7.10 13.40
N LYS A 16 -14.81 -8.08 14.13
CA LYS A 16 -14.78 -8.11 15.60
C LYS A 16 -13.45 -7.67 16.21
N ILE A 17 -12.37 -7.65 15.42
CA ILE A 17 -11.03 -7.31 15.89
C ILE A 17 -10.61 -6.01 15.19
N PRO A 18 -10.55 -4.87 15.91
CA PRO A 18 -10.24 -3.57 15.30
C PRO A 18 -8.92 -3.52 14.54
N ALA A 19 -7.90 -4.24 15.04
CA ALA A 19 -6.59 -4.35 14.41
C ALA A 19 -6.57 -5.26 13.16
N GLY A 20 -7.63 -6.04 12.93
CA GLY A 20 -7.66 -7.11 11.94
C GLY A 20 -7.13 -8.45 12.48
N SER A 21 -7.03 -9.42 11.60
CA SER A 21 -6.35 -10.69 11.82
C SER A 21 -5.05 -10.69 11.01
N ALA A 22 -3.96 -11.08 11.65
CA ALA A 22 -2.67 -11.30 11.03
C ALA A 22 -2.53 -12.79 10.65
N ILE A 23 -2.01 -13.06 9.46
CA ILE A 23 -1.70 -14.42 9.01
C ILE A 23 -0.23 -14.43 8.56
N ALA A 24 0.63 -15.08 9.35
CA ALA A 24 2.04 -15.24 9.02
C ALA A 24 2.30 -16.54 8.24
N HIS A 25 3.12 -16.44 7.20
CA HIS A 25 3.60 -17.57 6.41
C HIS A 25 5.10 -17.47 6.22
N GLU A 26 5.82 -18.56 6.40
CA GLU A 26 7.24 -18.64 6.04
C GLU A 26 7.39 -18.63 4.52
N VAL A 27 8.33 -17.84 4.01
CA VAL A 27 8.63 -17.68 2.59
C VAL A 27 10.12 -17.86 2.33
N LYS A 28 10.46 -18.39 1.15
CA LYS A 28 11.86 -18.61 0.77
C LYS A 28 12.56 -17.34 0.29
N ASP A 29 11.79 -16.42 -0.29
CA ASP A 29 12.28 -15.14 -0.79
C ASP A 29 11.17 -14.07 -0.66
N ARG A 30 11.54 -12.80 -0.86
CA ARG A 30 10.62 -11.66 -0.81
C ARG A 30 10.01 -11.31 -2.18
N ASP A 31 9.96 -12.26 -3.11
CA ASP A 31 9.36 -12.02 -4.43
C ASP A 31 7.83 -11.93 -4.29
N VAL A 32 7.33 -10.69 -4.36
CA VAL A 32 5.90 -10.40 -4.22
C VAL A 32 5.05 -11.15 -5.25
N LYS A 33 5.57 -11.43 -6.45
CA LYS A 33 4.84 -12.15 -7.50
C LYS A 33 4.62 -13.63 -7.17
N LYS A 34 5.43 -14.20 -6.27
CA LYS A 34 5.29 -15.60 -5.81
C LYS A 34 4.35 -15.72 -4.61
N LEU A 35 3.91 -14.62 -4.02
CA LEU A 35 3.03 -14.64 -2.86
C LEU A 35 1.61 -15.05 -3.24
N ASN A 36 1.06 -16.01 -2.50
CA ASN A 36 -0.37 -16.30 -2.54
C ASN A 36 -1.13 -15.33 -1.63
N ILE A 37 -1.36 -14.10 -2.11
CA ILE A 37 -1.96 -13.03 -1.31
C ILE A 37 -3.44 -13.35 -1.00
N PRO A 38 -3.84 -13.46 0.28
CA PRO A 38 -5.22 -13.78 0.64
C PRO A 38 -6.24 -12.79 0.02
N PRO A 39 -7.43 -13.26 -0.42
CA PRO A 39 -8.43 -12.42 -1.07
C PRO A 39 -8.81 -11.15 -0.30
N ASN A 40 -8.87 -11.24 1.03
CA ASN A 40 -9.31 -10.17 1.92
C ASN A 40 -8.16 -9.37 2.56
N ALA A 41 -6.90 -9.71 2.26
CA ALA A 41 -5.76 -8.95 2.77
C ALA A 41 -5.78 -7.53 2.18
N VAL A 42 -5.53 -6.54 3.04
CA VAL A 42 -5.45 -5.13 2.62
C VAL A 42 -4.01 -4.62 2.63
N GLU A 43 -3.17 -5.20 3.48
CA GLU A 43 -1.78 -4.84 3.66
C GLU A 43 -0.97 -6.09 4.01
N PHE A 44 0.33 -6.05 3.76
CA PHE A 44 1.27 -7.06 4.26
C PHE A 44 2.66 -6.44 4.44
N TYR A 45 3.50 -7.13 5.18
CA TYR A 45 4.91 -6.82 5.31
C TYR A 45 5.70 -8.11 5.48
N PHE A 46 7.00 -8.05 5.21
CA PHE A 46 7.91 -9.13 5.51
C PHE A 46 8.61 -8.85 6.84
N PHE A 47 8.96 -9.90 7.55
CA PHE A 47 9.88 -9.80 8.67
C PHE A 47 10.81 -11.00 8.70
N ASP A 48 12.02 -10.79 9.20
CA ASP A 48 12.98 -11.88 9.41
C ASP A 48 12.99 -12.28 10.88
N SER A 49 12.97 -13.58 11.15
CA SER A 49 13.06 -14.12 12.50
C SER A 49 14.25 -15.08 12.61
N PRO A 50 14.99 -15.08 13.73
CA PRO A 50 16.05 -16.06 13.96
C PRO A 50 15.55 -17.49 13.77
N SER A 51 16.34 -18.31 13.07
CA SER A 51 15.98 -19.72 12.81
C SER A 51 15.80 -20.55 14.09
N LYS A 52 16.41 -20.12 15.20
CA LYS A 52 16.30 -20.75 16.51
C LYS A 52 15.10 -20.28 17.34
N SER A 53 14.40 -19.23 16.91
CA SER A 53 13.24 -18.73 17.64
C SER A 53 12.10 -19.75 17.62
N ALA A 54 11.53 -20.04 18.79
CA ALA A 54 10.38 -20.93 18.92
C ALA A 54 9.12 -20.24 18.39
N ASP A 55 8.99 -18.94 18.65
CA ASP A 55 7.92 -18.10 18.12
C ASP A 55 8.50 -17.12 17.07
N PRO A 56 8.01 -17.14 15.80
CA PRO A 56 8.42 -16.15 14.82
C PRO A 56 8.02 -14.72 15.20
N TYR A 57 6.96 -14.53 15.98
CA TYR A 57 6.43 -13.21 16.36
C TYR A 57 7.36 -12.44 17.30
N ASP A 58 8.23 -13.12 18.06
CA ASP A 58 9.24 -12.47 18.93
C ASP A 58 10.15 -11.50 18.14
N ALA A 59 10.33 -11.73 16.85
CA ALA A 59 11.14 -10.88 15.98
C ALA A 59 10.38 -9.65 15.42
N GLN A 60 9.05 -9.60 15.53
CA GLN A 60 8.25 -8.46 15.06
C GLN A 60 8.39 -7.23 15.95
N ASP A 61 8.68 -7.42 17.23
CA ASP A 61 8.91 -6.33 18.18
C ASP A 61 10.15 -5.49 17.80
N ASP A 62 11.08 -6.07 17.04
CA ASP A 62 12.22 -5.35 16.46
C ASP A 62 11.91 -4.84 15.05
N GLN A 63 11.61 -3.55 14.96
CA GLN A 63 11.30 -2.88 13.69
C GLN A 63 12.40 -2.99 12.64
N HIS A 64 13.67 -3.26 13.03
CA HIS A 64 14.76 -3.42 12.07
C HIS A 64 14.65 -4.71 11.24
N ASN A 65 13.92 -5.70 11.74
CA ASN A 65 13.70 -6.96 11.03
C ASN A 65 12.51 -6.90 10.07
N CYS A 66 11.73 -5.81 10.10
CA CYS A 66 10.51 -5.63 9.31
C CYS A 66 10.78 -4.83 8.03
N SER A 67 10.16 -5.24 6.92
CA SER A 67 10.12 -4.45 5.70
C SER A 67 9.13 -3.29 5.83
N ALA A 68 9.16 -2.39 4.85
CA ALA A 68 8.06 -1.46 4.65
C ALA A 68 6.71 -2.20 4.45
N PHE A 69 5.62 -1.52 4.77
CA PHE A 69 4.26 -2.04 4.56
C PHE A 69 3.86 -1.90 3.09
N TYR A 70 3.48 -3.03 2.52
CA TYR A 70 2.85 -3.13 1.21
C TYR A 70 1.34 -2.99 1.34
N LYS A 71 0.72 -2.18 0.50
CA LYS A 71 -0.73 -2.06 0.39
C LYS A 71 -1.22 -2.85 -0.82
N ILE A 72 -2.34 -3.54 -0.66
CA ILE A 72 -2.96 -4.34 -1.73
C ILE A 72 -4.12 -3.55 -2.32
N GLY A 73 -4.06 -3.29 -3.63
CA GLY A 73 -5.04 -2.48 -4.34
C GLY A 73 -5.30 -2.91 -5.77
N VAL A 74 -6.43 -2.44 -6.31
CA VAL A 74 -6.76 -2.63 -7.73
C VAL A 74 -6.22 -1.49 -8.59
N ARG A 75 -6.11 -0.28 -8.00
CA ARG A 75 -5.56 0.91 -8.66
C ARG A 75 -5.18 1.97 -7.64
N VAL A 76 -4.37 2.92 -8.08
CA VAL A 76 -3.98 4.11 -7.33
C VAL A 76 -4.60 5.33 -7.98
N VAL A 77 -5.10 6.24 -7.15
CA VAL A 77 -5.79 7.46 -7.56
C VAL A 77 -5.21 8.65 -6.82
N ASP A 78 -5.31 9.84 -7.40
CA ASP A 78 -4.93 11.07 -6.69
C ASP A 78 -6.01 11.48 -5.66
N ALA A 79 -5.69 12.50 -4.85
CA ALA A 79 -6.60 13.02 -3.84
C ALA A 79 -7.92 13.59 -4.44
N ALA A 80 -7.87 14.16 -5.64
CA ALA A 80 -9.05 14.77 -6.29
C ALA A 80 -10.04 13.68 -6.74
N GLU A 81 -9.54 12.61 -7.36
CA GLU A 81 -10.31 11.45 -7.74
C GLU A 81 -10.79 10.68 -6.50
N ALA A 82 -9.95 10.52 -5.47
CA ALA A 82 -10.36 9.92 -4.20
C ALA A 82 -11.56 10.65 -3.58
N LYS A 83 -11.56 11.99 -3.61
CA LYS A 83 -12.69 12.82 -3.15
C LYS A 83 -13.97 12.56 -3.96
N ARG A 84 -13.86 12.35 -5.29
CA ARG A 84 -15.01 12.00 -6.15
C ARG A 84 -15.54 10.59 -5.92
N LEU A 85 -14.64 9.62 -5.69
CA LEU A 85 -14.99 8.22 -5.50
C LEU A 85 -15.55 7.92 -4.11
N ARG A 86 -15.32 8.80 -3.13
CA ARG A 86 -15.85 8.60 -1.79
C ARG A 86 -17.37 8.54 -1.83
N ARG A 87 -17.89 7.36 -1.53
CA ARG A 87 -19.31 7.20 -1.19
C ARG A 87 -19.60 8.03 0.05
N LYS A 88 -20.59 8.93 -0.03
CA LYS A 88 -21.07 9.66 1.14
C LYS A 88 -21.35 8.64 2.26
N PRO A 89 -20.88 8.90 3.50
CA PRO A 89 -21.20 8.03 4.62
C PRO A 89 -22.71 7.81 4.67
N ARG A 90 -23.17 6.56 4.79
CA ARG A 90 -24.58 6.31 5.09
C ARG A 90 -24.89 7.05 6.40
N ALA A 91 -25.94 7.88 6.38
CA ALA A 91 -26.44 8.50 7.59
C ALA A 91 -26.64 7.41 8.65
N ALA A 92 -26.14 7.66 9.85
CA ALA A 92 -26.40 6.76 10.97
C ALA A 92 -27.93 6.70 11.18
N ARG A 93 -28.49 5.48 11.29
CA ARG A 93 -29.94 5.26 11.39
C ARG A 93 -30.31 4.92 12.84
N GLY A 94 -31.52 5.30 13.25
CA GLY A 94 -32.08 4.97 14.57
C GLY A 94 -31.40 5.71 15.74
N LYS A 95 -31.46 5.13 16.95
CA LYS A 95 -30.97 5.76 18.20
C LYS A 95 -29.47 6.13 18.19
N ASN A 96 -28.70 5.62 17.23
CA ASN A 96 -27.28 5.92 17.06
C ASN A 96 -27.00 7.11 16.12
N ALA A 97 -28.03 7.68 15.46
CA ALA A 97 -27.89 8.78 14.50
C ALA A 97 -27.26 10.04 15.13
N ASN A 98 -27.70 10.36 16.35
CA ASN A 98 -27.28 11.54 17.10
C ASN A 98 -26.37 11.20 18.28
N LYS A 99 -25.88 9.95 18.37
CA LYS A 99 -25.01 9.55 19.47
C LYS A 99 -23.67 10.26 19.30
N VAL A 100 -23.35 11.12 20.25
CA VAL A 100 -22.04 11.76 20.38
C VAL A 100 -21.03 10.67 20.74
N VAL A 101 -19.98 10.53 19.94
CA VAL A 101 -18.99 9.44 20.10
C VAL A 101 -17.64 9.97 20.60
N ALA A 102 -17.37 11.27 20.43
CA ALA A 102 -16.23 11.99 20.98
C ALA A 102 -16.52 13.50 20.91
N ILE A 103 -16.17 14.28 21.94
CA ILE A 103 -16.17 15.77 22.00
C ILE A 103 -17.32 16.41 21.18
N GLY A 104 -18.58 16.16 21.53
CA GLY A 104 -19.73 16.80 20.86
C GLY A 104 -19.97 16.42 19.39
N LEU A 105 -19.17 15.54 18.79
CA LEU A 105 -19.30 15.10 17.40
C LEU A 105 -20.11 13.80 17.29
N THR A 106 -21.05 13.78 16.35
CA THR A 106 -21.71 12.54 15.91
C THR A 106 -20.73 11.63 15.16
N GLN A 107 -21.06 10.34 15.06
CA GLN A 107 -20.23 9.38 14.33
C GLN A 107 -20.01 9.78 12.86
N SER A 108 -21.01 10.38 12.22
CA SER A 108 -20.90 10.88 10.85
C SER A 108 -19.93 12.05 10.74
N GLN A 109 -19.99 13.01 11.66
CA GLN A 109 -19.08 14.16 11.66
C GLN A 109 -17.65 13.74 11.94
N LEU A 110 -17.43 12.80 12.86
CA LEU A 110 -16.11 12.26 13.14
C LEU A 110 -15.51 11.54 11.92
N ARG A 111 -16.30 10.74 11.21
CA ARG A 111 -15.87 10.09 9.95
C ARG A 111 -15.58 11.10 8.83
N GLU A 112 -16.30 12.21 8.80
CA GLU A 112 -16.02 13.29 7.87
C GLU A 112 -14.69 13.97 8.22
N ALA A 113 -14.48 14.30 9.49
CA ALA A 113 -13.24 14.91 9.96
C ALA A 113 -12.02 14.05 9.63
N PHE A 114 -12.06 12.74 9.96
CA PHE A 114 -10.98 11.82 9.61
C PHE A 114 -10.71 11.76 8.11
N TRP A 115 -11.77 11.75 7.29
CA TRP A 115 -11.60 11.75 5.84
C TRP A 115 -10.96 13.04 5.30
N GLN A 116 -11.39 14.20 5.81
CA GLN A 116 -10.79 15.48 5.42
C GLN A 116 -9.32 15.56 5.83
N THR A 117 -8.97 15.00 6.99
CA THR A 117 -7.58 14.86 7.42
C THR A 117 -6.80 13.94 6.49
N ASP A 118 -7.33 12.75 6.15
CA ASP A 118 -6.67 11.84 5.21
C ASP A 118 -6.41 12.52 3.85
N LEU A 119 -7.38 13.27 3.31
CA LEU A 119 -7.21 14.03 2.07
C LEU A 119 -6.12 15.10 2.13
N LYS A 120 -5.86 15.67 3.32
CA LYS A 120 -4.79 16.65 3.52
C LYS A 120 -3.42 15.99 3.68
N LEU A 121 -3.38 14.80 4.29
CA LEU A 121 -2.14 14.09 4.59
C LEU A 121 -1.60 13.28 3.41
N HIS A 122 -2.45 12.93 2.44
CA HIS A 122 -2.09 12.01 1.37
C HIS A 122 -2.41 12.57 -0.01
N SER A 123 -1.39 12.62 -0.89
CA SER A 123 -1.58 13.00 -2.30
C SER A 123 -2.15 11.85 -3.13
N HIS A 124 -1.92 10.60 -2.72
CA HIS A 124 -2.36 9.40 -3.42
C HIS A 124 -3.12 8.46 -2.50
N PHE A 125 -4.08 7.74 -3.08
CA PHE A 125 -4.93 6.77 -2.41
C PHE A 125 -4.93 5.46 -3.18
N VAL A 126 -4.91 4.36 -2.44
CA VAL A 126 -5.15 3.04 -3.01
C VAL A 126 -6.64 2.72 -2.93
N VAL A 127 -7.19 2.22 -4.04
CA VAL A 127 -8.51 1.57 -4.06
C VAL A 127 -8.27 0.11 -3.72
N THR A 128 -8.68 -0.33 -2.54
CA THR A 128 -8.60 -1.74 -2.12
C THR A 128 -9.56 -2.61 -2.94
N ARG A 129 -9.40 -3.94 -2.90
CA ARG A 129 -10.33 -4.89 -3.55
C ARG A 129 -11.78 -4.73 -3.08
N SER A 130 -11.98 -4.29 -1.83
CA SER A 130 -13.31 -4.01 -1.28
C SER A 130 -13.94 -2.69 -1.77
N GLY A 131 -13.23 -1.93 -2.61
CA GLY A 131 -13.64 -0.59 -3.08
C GLY A 131 -13.43 0.51 -2.04
N LYS A 132 -12.82 0.23 -0.89
CA LYS A 132 -12.45 1.25 0.11
C LYS A 132 -11.20 1.99 -0.35
N LEU A 133 -11.19 3.29 -0.07
CA LEU A 133 -10.03 4.17 -0.25
C LEU A 133 -9.16 4.16 1.01
N ARG A 134 -7.85 4.11 0.83
CA ARG A 134 -6.84 4.22 1.89
C ARG A 134 -5.73 5.15 1.44
N GLY A 135 -5.31 6.08 2.29
CA GLY A 135 -4.17 6.94 2.04
C GLY A 135 -2.88 6.13 1.86
N ILE A 136 -2.03 6.57 0.94
CA ILE A 136 -0.69 6.01 0.71
C ILE A 136 0.31 6.93 1.44
N ARG A 137 1.14 6.35 2.33
CA ARG A 137 2.25 7.04 2.98
C ARG A 137 3.49 6.96 2.10
N GLU A 138 4.47 7.82 2.36
CA GLU A 138 5.69 7.96 1.54
C GLU A 138 6.44 6.63 1.35
N ASN A 139 6.54 5.81 2.40
CA ASN A 139 7.24 4.52 2.36
C ASN A 139 6.37 3.34 1.93
N ASN A 140 5.12 3.56 1.49
CA ASN A 140 4.26 2.46 1.07
C ASN A 140 4.50 2.07 -0.38
N ILE A 141 4.62 0.76 -0.60
CA ILE A 141 4.55 0.16 -1.92
C ILE A 141 3.13 -0.36 -2.12
N VAL A 142 2.50 -0.05 -3.25
CA VAL A 142 1.17 -0.56 -3.59
C VAL A 142 1.32 -1.62 -4.66
N VAL A 143 0.72 -2.79 -4.43
CA VAL A 143 0.73 -3.91 -5.37
C VAL A 143 -0.69 -4.40 -5.66
N ASN A 144 -0.89 -5.04 -6.80
CA ASN A 144 -2.13 -5.75 -7.12
C ASN A 144 -2.11 -7.21 -6.66
N ASP A 145 -3.18 -7.93 -6.98
CA ASP A 145 -3.34 -9.36 -6.67
C ASP A 145 -2.38 -10.30 -7.41
N ARG A 146 -1.73 -9.80 -8.46
CA ARG A 146 -0.68 -10.51 -9.20
C ARG A 146 0.73 -10.16 -8.72
N GLY A 147 0.83 -9.33 -7.68
CA GLY A 147 2.10 -8.83 -7.17
C GLY A 147 2.77 -7.78 -8.07
N GLU A 148 2.04 -7.17 -9.00
CA GLU A 148 2.53 -6.08 -9.82
C GLU A 148 2.47 -4.77 -9.03
N GLN A 149 3.58 -4.01 -9.05
CA GLN A 149 3.67 -2.73 -8.37
C GLN A 149 2.90 -1.63 -9.11
N LEU A 150 1.91 -1.06 -8.43
CA LEU A 150 1.09 0.05 -8.90
C LEU A 150 1.66 1.41 -8.46
N PHE A 151 2.31 1.46 -7.29
CA PHE A 151 2.90 2.69 -6.74
C PHE A 151 4.09 2.40 -5.80
N PRO A 152 5.15 3.22 -5.82
CA PRO A 152 5.46 4.16 -6.89
C PRO A 152 5.53 3.40 -8.22
N LYS A 153 5.16 4.02 -9.34
CA LYS A 153 5.28 3.32 -10.63
C LYS A 153 6.77 2.96 -10.79
N PRO A 154 7.11 1.69 -11.05
CA PRO A 154 8.49 1.36 -11.36
C PRO A 154 8.95 2.25 -12.52
N PRO A 155 10.20 2.72 -12.52
CA PRO A 155 10.72 3.51 -13.63
C PRO A 155 10.44 2.75 -14.92
N ALA A 156 9.91 3.45 -15.92
CA ALA A 156 9.71 2.86 -17.24
C ALA A 156 11.04 2.24 -17.65
N THR A 157 11.06 0.95 -17.96
CA THR A 157 12.26 0.28 -18.46
C THR A 157 12.69 1.04 -19.70
N THR A 158 13.76 1.83 -19.60
CA THR A 158 14.43 2.41 -20.76
C THR A 158 14.75 1.26 -21.67
N THR A 159 14.03 1.13 -22.77
CA THR A 159 14.27 0.04 -23.70
C THR A 159 15.58 0.36 -24.42
N GLU A 160 16.41 -0.62 -24.76
CA GLU A 160 17.73 -0.39 -25.39
C GLU A 160 17.68 0.55 -26.62
N LYS A 161 16.52 0.67 -27.26
CA LYS A 161 16.23 1.62 -28.35
C LYS A 161 16.37 3.10 -27.96
N ASP A 162 16.09 3.47 -26.71
CA ASP A 162 16.24 4.85 -26.22
C ASP A 162 17.71 5.19 -25.94
N ILE A 163 18.52 4.19 -25.57
CA ILE A 163 19.97 4.35 -25.33
C ILE A 163 20.69 4.58 -26.66
N THR A 164 20.22 3.98 -27.76
CA THR A 164 20.79 4.21 -29.10
C THR A 164 20.52 5.62 -29.62
N LEU A 165 19.37 6.22 -29.29
CA LEU A 165 19.04 7.60 -29.69
C LEU A 165 19.85 8.67 -28.94
N LEU A 166 20.27 8.38 -27.71
CA LEU A 166 21.11 9.26 -26.90
C LEU A 166 22.62 9.12 -27.18
N SER A 167 23.03 8.05 -27.88
CA SER A 167 24.43 7.77 -28.21
C SER A 167 24.80 8.05 -29.68
N LEU A 168 23.84 8.45 -30.52
CA LEU A 168 24.16 8.94 -31.85
C LEU A 168 24.84 10.31 -31.72
N PRO A 169 26.11 10.47 -32.14
CA PRO A 169 26.71 11.78 -32.22
C PRO A 169 25.84 12.63 -33.16
N ALA A 170 25.50 13.84 -32.72
CA ALA A 170 24.78 14.80 -33.55
C ALA A 170 25.50 14.89 -34.90
N LEU A 171 24.88 14.34 -35.94
CA LEU A 171 25.37 14.44 -37.31
C LEU A 171 25.49 15.93 -37.59
N ARG A 172 26.73 16.45 -37.55
CA ARG A 172 27.06 17.81 -37.93
C ARG A 172 26.56 17.99 -39.35
N ARG A 173 25.39 18.59 -39.50
CA ARG A 173 24.92 19.10 -40.78
C ARG A 173 25.98 20.10 -41.25
N ARG A 174 26.74 19.74 -42.29
CA ARG A 174 27.59 20.71 -43.00
C ARG A 174 26.68 21.83 -43.49
N PRO A 175 27.01 23.11 -43.27
CA PRO A 175 26.36 24.18 -43.98
C PRO A 175 26.70 24.06 -45.47
N LYS A 176 25.67 23.96 -46.32
CA LYS A 176 25.81 24.21 -47.76
C LYS A 176 25.99 25.72 -47.95
N ASN A 177 27.22 26.14 -48.20
CA ASN A 177 27.50 27.39 -48.89
C ASN A 177 28.35 27.03 -50.11
N GLY A 178 27.83 27.31 -51.30
CA GLY A 178 28.40 26.95 -52.61
C GLY A 178 27.34 26.32 -53.49
#